data_AF-A0A093GHF3-F1
#
_entry.id   AF-A0A093GHF3-F1
#
_cell.length_a   1.000
_cell.length_b   1.000
_cell.length_c   1.000
_cell.angle_alpha   90.00
_cell.angle_beta   90.00
_cell.angle_gamma   90.00
#
_symmetry.space_group_name_H-M   'P 1'
#
loop_
_entity.id
_entity.type
_entity.pdbx_description
1 polymer ?
#
loop_
_entity_poly.entity_id
_entity_poly.type
_entity_poly.pdbx_seq_one_letter_code
_entity_poly.pdbx_strand_id
1 'polypeptide(L)'
;LQDLQKSAEKDLLEAQHLCENIPQPLKRTQTGTAMPAVKNKEQRKAVNPKQAKKPTKETRVTKKVGLITAEEFRGIPKYMRGRITYEQINTTVDEINKAVERKCKILQQPLKSMNAATRNLYHRFKEEETKGTKGVFFIVEADIKEFTELKMDKRFHIILSILRHCRRLREVHSSKLVHY
;
A
#
# COMPACT_ATOMS: atom_id res chain seq x y z
N LEU A 1 -28.01 45.65 27.52
CA LEU A 1 -26.80 46.37 27.05
C LEU A 1 -25.52 45.79 27.64
N GLN A 2 -25.42 45.57 28.96
CA GLN A 2 -24.22 44.96 29.58
C GLN A 2 -23.91 43.53 29.12
N ASP A 3 -24.91 42.69 28.87
CA ASP A 3 -24.66 41.29 28.47
C ASP A 3 -24.08 41.17 27.06
N LEU A 4 -24.45 42.09 26.16
CA LEU A 4 -23.88 42.15 24.81
C LEU A 4 -22.42 42.58 24.85
N GLN A 5 -22.06 43.49 25.75
CA GLN A 5 -20.68 43.92 25.94
C GLN A 5 -19.80 42.79 26.50
N LYS A 6 -20.30 42.03 27.48
CA LYS A 6 -19.60 40.87 28.04
C LYS A 6 -19.39 39.75 27.01
N SER A 7 -20.35 39.54 26.10
CA SER A 7 -20.20 38.60 24.98
C SER A 7 -19.04 39.02 24.07
N ALA A 8 -19.03 40.29 23.65
CA ALA A 8 -18.02 40.79 22.73
C ALA A 8 -16.59 40.73 23.32
N GLU A 9 -16.44 41.02 24.62
CA GLU A 9 -15.16 40.90 25.32
C GLU A 9 -14.66 39.44 25.39
N LYS A 10 -15.59 38.49 25.61
CA LYS A 10 -15.27 37.06 25.63
C LYS A 10 -14.83 36.56 24.25
N ASP A 11 -15.55 36.95 23.21
CA ASP A 11 -15.23 36.56 21.83
C ASP A 11 -13.86 37.08 21.39
N LEU A 12 -13.49 38.29 21.84
CA LEU A 12 -12.18 38.89 21.54
C LEU A 12 -11.04 38.16 22.25
N LEU A 13 -11.25 37.74 23.50
CA LEU A 13 -10.28 36.93 24.25
C LEU A 13 -10.09 35.55 23.62
N GLU A 14 -11.18 34.93 23.17
CA GLU A 14 -11.13 33.62 22.50
C GLU A 14 -10.39 33.71 21.16
N ALA A 15 -10.63 34.76 20.37
CA ALA A 15 -9.92 35.00 19.11
C ALA A 15 -8.41 35.19 19.31
N GLN A 16 -7.99 35.91 20.35
CA GLN A 16 -6.56 36.06 20.69
C GLN A 16 -5.93 34.71 21.04
N HIS A 17 -6.60 33.92 21.88
CA HIS A 17 -6.11 32.60 22.28
C HIS A 17 -5.95 31.65 21.08
N LEU A 18 -6.88 31.69 20.13
CA LEU A 18 -6.80 30.92 18.88
C LEU A 18 -5.58 31.32 18.05
N CYS A 19 -5.28 32.62 17.92
CA CYS A 19 -4.14 33.13 17.16
C CYS A 19 -2.78 32.76 17.78
N GLU A 20 -2.68 32.72 19.10
CA GLU A 20 -1.44 32.38 19.80
C GLU A 20 -1.14 30.88 19.80
N ASN A 21 -2.18 30.04 19.70
CA ASN A 21 -2.06 28.58 19.79
C ASN A 21 -2.22 27.85 18.45
N ILE A 22 -2.06 28.55 17.31
CA ILE A 22 -2.11 27.89 16.00
C ILE A 22 -0.91 26.94 15.87
N PRO A 23 -1.12 25.63 15.71
CA PRO A 23 -0.03 24.69 15.47
C PRO A 23 0.66 25.03 14.15
N GLN A 24 1.99 25.12 14.16
CA GLN A 24 2.75 25.41 12.94
C GLN A 24 2.45 24.35 11.87
N PRO A 25 2.03 24.75 10.65
CA PRO A 25 1.87 23.81 9.56
C PRO A 25 3.24 23.22 9.21
N LEU A 26 3.34 21.89 9.25
CA LEU A 26 4.54 21.16 8.87
C LEU A 26 4.92 21.54 7.43
N LYS A 27 6.06 22.24 7.28
CA LYS A 27 6.59 22.62 5.97
C LYS A 27 6.89 21.34 5.17
N ARG A 28 6.14 21.13 4.11
CA ARG A 28 6.38 20.10 3.09
C ARG A 28 7.68 20.45 2.38
N THR A 29 8.77 19.73 2.69
CA THR A 29 10.07 19.87 2.04
C THR A 29 9.94 19.58 0.55
N GLN A 30 9.93 20.64 -0.27
CA GLN A 30 10.21 20.57 -1.68
C GLN A 30 11.69 20.90 -1.86
N THR A 31 12.54 19.88 -1.94
CA THR A 31 13.89 20.06 -2.50
C THR A 31 13.76 20.15 -4.01
N GLY A 32 13.67 21.37 -4.52
CA GLY A 32 13.73 21.71 -5.93
C GLY A 32 14.44 23.05 -6.07
N THR A 33 15.76 23.05 -5.95
CA THR A 33 16.57 24.24 -6.21
C THR A 33 17.15 24.13 -7.61
N ALA A 34 16.52 24.85 -8.53
CA ALA A 34 17.08 25.25 -9.81
C ALA A 34 18.12 26.37 -9.61
N MET A 35 19.03 26.46 -10.58
CA MET A 35 20.30 27.20 -10.60
C MET A 35 20.19 28.74 -10.55
N PRO A 36 21.34 29.44 -10.60
CA PRO A 36 21.49 30.42 -11.67
C PRO A 36 22.75 30.22 -12.55
N ALA A 37 22.61 30.78 -13.74
CA ALA A 37 23.42 30.65 -14.93
C ALA A 37 24.81 31.32 -14.86
N VAL A 38 25.78 30.72 -15.56
CA VAL A 38 26.91 31.44 -16.17
C VAL A 38 27.17 30.87 -17.57
N LYS A 39 27.31 31.77 -18.54
CA LYS A 39 27.48 31.54 -19.97
C LYS A 39 28.91 31.07 -20.29
N ASN A 40 29.08 30.17 -21.26
CA ASN A 40 30.13 30.37 -22.27
C ASN A 40 29.82 29.64 -23.60
N LYS A 41 30.11 30.33 -24.71
CA LYS A 41 30.05 29.86 -26.10
C LYS A 41 31.34 29.11 -26.45
N GLU A 42 31.27 28.06 -27.29
CA GLU A 42 31.92 27.99 -28.62
C GLU A 42 31.61 26.64 -29.34
N GLN A 43 30.96 26.76 -30.50
CA GLN A 43 31.01 25.98 -31.76
C GLN A 43 31.01 24.42 -31.89
N ARG A 44 29.93 23.98 -32.54
CA ARG A 44 29.81 23.22 -33.82
C ARG A 44 30.46 21.82 -33.96
N LYS A 45 29.62 20.80 -34.18
CA LYS A 45 29.37 20.16 -35.49
C LYS A 45 28.22 19.14 -35.42
N ALA A 46 27.51 18.99 -36.54
CA ALA A 46 26.23 18.32 -36.72
C ALA A 46 26.35 16.80 -36.95
N VAL A 47 25.44 16.00 -36.36
CA VAL A 47 24.81 14.78 -36.93
C VAL A 47 23.45 14.54 -36.23
N ASN A 48 22.46 14.15 -37.03
CA ASN A 48 21.01 13.98 -36.75
C ASN A 48 20.68 12.66 -35.97
N PRO A 49 19.41 12.29 -35.64
CA PRO A 49 18.95 12.09 -34.27
C PRO A 49 18.43 10.66 -34.01
N LYS A 50 18.86 9.99 -32.93
CA LYS A 50 18.23 8.72 -32.53
C LYS A 50 17.97 8.64 -31.03
N GLN A 51 16.68 8.41 -30.76
CA GLN A 51 16.10 7.80 -29.56
C GLN A 51 15.92 8.71 -28.33
N ALA A 52 14.94 9.61 -28.42
CA ALA A 52 14.28 10.18 -27.24
C ALA A 52 13.36 9.13 -26.59
N LYS A 53 13.90 8.47 -25.56
CA LYS A 53 13.29 8.17 -24.25
C LYS A 53 11.79 7.81 -24.26
N LYS A 54 11.50 6.50 -24.15
CA LYS A 54 10.22 6.01 -23.60
C LYS A 54 10.12 6.47 -22.13
N PRO A 55 8.93 6.87 -21.65
CA PRO A 55 8.74 7.27 -20.26
C PRO A 55 9.00 6.07 -19.37
N THR A 56 9.93 6.24 -18.44
CA THR A 56 10.21 5.34 -17.32
C THR A 56 8.88 5.06 -16.64
N LYS A 57 8.37 3.83 -16.76
CA LYS A 57 7.25 3.37 -15.95
C LYS A 57 7.71 3.52 -14.50
N GLU A 58 7.06 4.40 -13.75
CA GLU A 58 7.14 4.38 -12.30
C GLU A 58 6.67 2.99 -11.86
N THR A 59 7.63 2.13 -11.51
CA THR A 59 7.36 0.82 -10.92
C THR A 59 6.69 1.09 -9.58
N ARG A 60 5.36 1.12 -9.56
CA ARG A 60 4.58 1.28 -8.33
C ARG A 60 5.00 0.13 -7.41
N VAL A 61 5.68 0.47 -6.33
CA VAL A 61 6.23 -0.49 -5.37
C VAL A 61 5.06 -1.28 -4.76
N THR A 62 5.02 -2.57 -5.04
CA THR A 62 4.07 -3.49 -4.41
C THR A 62 4.39 -3.58 -2.93
N LYS A 63 3.42 -3.26 -2.06
CA LYS A 63 3.59 -3.49 -0.62
C LYS A 63 3.59 -5.00 -0.37
N LYS A 64 4.63 -5.50 0.28
CA LYS A 64 4.75 -6.90 0.70
C LYS A 64 4.41 -7.04 2.18
N VAL A 65 3.86 -8.18 2.55
CA VAL A 65 3.67 -8.60 3.94
C VAL A 65 5.04 -8.92 4.54
N GLY A 66 5.39 -8.26 5.63
CA GLY A 66 6.66 -8.50 6.32
C GLY A 66 6.67 -9.85 7.03
N LEU A 67 7.80 -10.54 6.98
CA LEU A 67 8.01 -11.78 7.72
C LEU A 67 7.84 -11.57 9.23
N ILE A 68 7.51 -12.66 9.93
CA ILE A 68 7.49 -12.71 11.38
C ILE A 68 8.92 -12.95 11.86
N THR A 69 9.37 -12.16 12.84
CA THR A 69 10.67 -12.36 13.50
C THR A 69 10.60 -13.44 14.56
N ALA A 70 11.76 -14.00 14.94
CA ALA A 70 11.81 -15.02 16.00
C ALA A 70 11.26 -14.50 17.35
N GLU A 71 11.40 -13.20 17.63
CA GLU A 71 10.91 -12.59 18.87
C GLU A 71 9.38 -12.46 18.85
N GLU A 72 8.82 -11.94 17.77
CA GLU A 72 7.37 -11.88 17.57
C GLU A 72 6.77 -13.30 17.66
N PHE A 73 7.44 -14.30 17.07
CA PHE A 73 6.98 -15.69 17.13
C PHE A 73 6.95 -16.27 18.54
N ARG A 74 7.94 -15.95 19.39
CA ARG A 74 7.95 -16.35 20.80
C ARG A 74 6.84 -15.65 21.60
N GLY A 75 6.47 -14.44 21.21
CA GLY A 75 5.40 -13.66 21.82
C GLY A 75 3.98 -14.13 21.48
N ILE A 76 3.79 -14.95 20.44
CA ILE A 76 2.46 -15.45 20.06
C ILE A 76 1.92 -16.38 21.16
N PRO A 77 0.70 -16.15 21.67
CA PRO A 77 0.08 -17.04 22.66
C PRO A 77 -0.02 -18.49 22.17
N LYS A 78 0.32 -19.44 23.04
CA LYS A 78 0.36 -20.89 22.71
C LYS A 78 -0.96 -21.40 22.12
N TYR A 79 -2.10 -20.91 22.60
CA TYR A 79 -3.42 -21.32 22.11
C TYR A 79 -3.68 -20.85 20.66
N MET A 80 -3.12 -19.72 20.22
CA MET A 80 -3.21 -19.25 18.83
C MET A 80 -2.25 -20.00 17.92
N ARG A 81 -1.03 -20.23 18.41
CA ARG A 81 0.02 -20.90 17.64
C ARG A 81 -0.30 -22.38 17.42
N GLY A 82 -0.90 -23.05 18.40
CA GLY A 82 -1.08 -24.50 18.37
C GLY A 82 0.25 -25.22 18.13
N ARG A 83 0.31 -26.06 17.09
CA ARG A 83 1.51 -26.81 16.66
C ARG A 83 2.22 -26.17 15.45
N ILE A 84 1.85 -24.94 15.09
CA ILE A 84 2.44 -24.25 13.94
C ILE A 84 3.86 -23.79 14.27
N THR A 85 4.80 -24.09 13.37
CA THR A 85 6.20 -23.69 13.52
C THR A 85 6.47 -22.32 12.90
N TYR A 86 7.58 -21.71 13.30
CA TYR A 86 8.05 -20.42 12.77
C TYR A 86 8.21 -20.46 11.25
N GLU A 87 8.87 -21.50 10.74
CA GLU A 87 9.11 -21.72 9.32
C GLU A 87 7.79 -21.79 8.55
N GLN A 88 6.82 -22.54 9.05
CA GLN A 88 5.52 -22.70 8.40
C GLN A 88 4.76 -21.38 8.23
N ILE A 89 4.86 -20.47 9.20
CA ILE A 89 4.25 -19.13 9.11
C ILE A 89 4.95 -18.33 8.02
N ASN A 90 6.28 -18.26 8.06
CA ASN A 90 7.04 -17.44 7.11
C ASN A 90 6.97 -17.98 5.67
N THR A 91 6.98 -19.30 5.47
CA THR A 91 6.69 -19.91 4.16
C THR A 91 5.32 -19.50 3.65
N THR A 92 4.30 -19.44 4.51
CA THR A 92 2.96 -18.99 4.13
C THR A 92 2.94 -17.50 3.77
N VAL A 93 3.68 -16.67 4.50
CA VAL A 93 3.85 -15.24 4.18
C VAL A 93 4.52 -15.06 2.82
N ASP A 94 5.53 -15.87 2.49
CA ASP A 94 6.19 -15.82 1.19
C ASP A 94 5.23 -16.21 0.05
N GLU A 95 4.41 -17.25 0.22
CA GLU A 95 3.38 -17.59 -0.77
C GLU A 95 2.34 -16.47 -0.94
N ILE A 96 1.87 -15.87 0.15
CA ILE A 96 0.98 -14.70 0.10
C ILE A 96 1.65 -13.55 -0.68
N ASN A 97 2.92 -13.26 -0.40
CA ASN A 97 3.68 -12.24 -1.12
C ASN A 97 3.81 -12.54 -2.61
N LYS A 98 4.05 -13.80 -2.99
CA LYS A 98 4.07 -14.22 -4.39
C LYS A 98 2.73 -13.96 -5.08
N ALA A 99 1.60 -14.29 -4.43
CA ALA A 99 0.27 -14.02 -4.96
C ALA A 99 0.02 -12.52 -5.15
N VAL A 100 0.35 -11.70 -4.14
CA VAL A 100 0.24 -10.23 -4.19
C VAL A 100 1.09 -9.66 -5.31
N GLU A 101 2.33 -10.12 -5.46
CA GLU A 101 3.23 -9.70 -6.52
C GLU A 101 2.70 -10.03 -7.91
N ARG A 102 2.20 -11.27 -8.12
CA ARG A 102 1.63 -11.68 -9.41
C ARG A 102 0.40 -10.84 -9.76
N LYS A 103 -0.54 -10.68 -8.82
CA LYS A 103 -1.73 -9.83 -9.00
C LYS A 103 -1.34 -8.40 -9.36
N CYS A 104 -0.37 -7.83 -8.62
CA CYS A 104 0.08 -6.47 -8.86
C CYS A 104 0.78 -6.31 -10.22
N LYS A 105 1.59 -7.29 -10.63
CA LYS A 105 2.22 -7.31 -11.97
C LYS A 105 1.18 -7.29 -13.08
N ILE A 106 0.11 -8.07 -12.96
CA ILE A 106 -1.01 -8.08 -13.91
C ILE A 106 -1.70 -6.73 -13.93
N LEU A 107 -2.04 -6.15 -12.77
CA LEU A 107 -2.71 -4.84 -12.70
C LEU A 107 -1.90 -3.68 -13.29
N GLN A 108 -0.57 -3.77 -13.28
CA GLN A 108 0.33 -2.74 -13.85
C GLN A 108 0.68 -2.98 -15.32
N GLN A 109 0.41 -4.17 -15.85
CA GLN A 109 0.72 -4.51 -17.23
C GLN A 109 -0.27 -3.81 -18.19
N PRO A 110 0.18 -3.29 -19.35
CA PRO A 110 -0.72 -2.72 -20.34
C PRO A 110 -1.64 -3.78 -20.94
N LEU A 111 -2.96 -3.52 -21.00
CA LEU A 111 -3.99 -4.42 -21.54
C LEU A 111 -3.67 -4.98 -22.93
N LYS A 112 -3.05 -4.16 -23.79
CA LYS A 112 -2.64 -4.55 -25.17
C LYS A 112 -1.57 -5.64 -25.20
N SER A 113 -0.79 -5.78 -24.14
CA SER A 113 0.29 -6.77 -24.03
C SER A 113 -0.14 -8.08 -23.34
N MET A 114 -1.39 -8.14 -22.84
CA MET A 114 -1.90 -9.30 -22.12
C MET A 114 -2.52 -10.32 -23.07
N ASN A 115 -2.32 -11.61 -22.77
CA ASN A 115 -3.08 -12.71 -23.36
C ASN A 115 -4.52 -12.74 -22.80
N ALA A 116 -5.38 -13.58 -23.39
CA ALA A 116 -6.80 -13.66 -23.02
C ALA A 116 -7.00 -14.05 -21.53
N ALA A 117 -6.27 -15.05 -21.02
CA ALA A 117 -6.36 -15.49 -19.63
C ALA A 117 -5.97 -14.38 -18.64
N THR A 118 -4.86 -13.68 -18.89
CA THR A 118 -4.40 -12.56 -18.07
C THR A 118 -5.38 -11.39 -18.11
N ARG A 119 -6.02 -11.15 -19.26
CA ARG A 119 -7.06 -10.13 -19.40
C ARG A 119 -8.31 -10.48 -18.58
N ASN A 120 -8.73 -11.74 -18.58
CA ASN A 120 -9.84 -12.22 -17.74
C ASN A 120 -9.53 -12.02 -16.25
N LEU A 121 -8.31 -12.36 -15.81
CA LEU A 121 -7.85 -12.08 -14.44
C LEU A 121 -7.88 -10.58 -14.11
N TYR A 122 -7.41 -9.74 -15.03
CA TYR A 122 -7.45 -8.28 -14.85
C TYR A 122 -8.88 -7.76 -14.64
N HIS A 123 -9.84 -8.23 -15.43
CA HIS A 123 -11.24 -7.85 -15.27
C HIS A 123 -11.81 -8.36 -13.93
N ARG A 124 -11.56 -9.62 -13.57
CA ARG A 124 -11.95 -10.17 -12.26
C ARG A 124 -11.41 -9.33 -11.10
N PHE A 125 -10.12 -8.97 -11.11
CA PHE A 125 -9.53 -8.13 -10.06
C PHE A 125 -10.19 -6.75 -9.94
N LYS A 126 -10.68 -6.21 -11.06
CA LYS A 126 -11.39 -4.92 -11.07
C LYS A 126 -12.82 -5.04 -10.54
N GLU A 127 -13.48 -6.15 -10.78
CA GLU A 127 -14.82 -6.44 -10.24
C GLU A 127 -14.80 -6.74 -8.74
N GLU A 128 -13.72 -7.37 -8.25
CA GLU A 128 -13.50 -7.65 -6.83
C GLU A 128 -13.14 -6.40 -6.00
N GLU A 129 -12.79 -5.28 -6.65
CA GLU A 129 -12.45 -4.05 -5.94
C GLU A 129 -13.69 -3.44 -5.26
N THR A 130 -13.64 -3.30 -3.94
CA THR A 130 -14.73 -2.72 -3.15
C THR A 130 -14.35 -1.33 -2.63
N LYS A 131 -15.34 -0.55 -2.16
CA LYS A 131 -15.08 0.75 -1.51
C LYS A 131 -14.07 0.64 -0.36
N GLY A 132 -14.05 -0.48 0.36
CA GLY A 132 -13.15 -0.73 1.49
C GLY A 132 -11.75 -1.20 1.11
N THR A 133 -11.54 -1.66 -0.14
CA THR A 133 -10.23 -2.12 -0.63
C THR A 133 -9.62 -1.17 -1.67
N LYS A 134 -10.31 -0.07 -2.00
CA LYS A 134 -9.83 0.94 -2.94
C LYS A 134 -8.50 1.54 -2.46
N GLY A 135 -7.47 1.42 -3.29
CA GLY A 135 -6.12 1.94 -3.00
C GLY A 135 -5.30 1.10 -2.02
N VAL A 136 -5.79 -0.07 -1.62
CA VAL A 136 -5.06 -1.03 -0.77
C VAL A 136 -4.77 -2.30 -1.60
N PHE A 137 -3.61 -2.91 -1.37
CA PHE A 137 -3.32 -4.21 -1.97
C PHE A 137 -4.08 -5.29 -1.20
N PHE A 138 -4.81 -6.13 -1.92
CA PHE A 138 -5.56 -7.23 -1.34
C PHE A 138 -5.48 -8.47 -2.23
N ILE A 139 -5.61 -9.63 -1.61
CA ILE A 139 -5.81 -10.91 -2.31
C ILE A 139 -7.10 -11.56 -1.84
N VAL A 140 -7.69 -12.35 -2.72
CA VAL A 140 -8.82 -13.22 -2.38
C VAL A 140 -8.40 -14.68 -2.45
N GLU A 141 -9.25 -15.56 -1.95
CA GLU A 141 -9.01 -17.01 -1.98
C GLU A 141 -8.68 -17.53 -3.39
N ALA A 142 -9.37 -17.04 -4.42
CA ALA A 142 -9.11 -17.43 -5.80
C ALA A 142 -7.69 -17.06 -6.27
N ASP A 143 -7.13 -15.95 -5.77
CA ASP A 143 -5.78 -15.51 -6.14
C ASP A 143 -4.70 -16.41 -5.54
N ILE A 144 -4.93 -16.88 -4.31
CA ILE A 144 -4.04 -17.83 -3.63
C ILE A 144 -4.02 -19.15 -4.41
N LYS A 145 -5.20 -19.67 -4.79
CA LYS A 145 -5.31 -20.91 -5.57
C LYS A 145 -4.70 -20.80 -6.97
N GLU A 146 -4.81 -19.63 -7.60
CA GLU A 146 -4.28 -19.41 -8.96
C GLU A 146 -2.75 -19.23 -8.97
N PHE A 147 -2.21 -18.53 -7.97
CA PHE A 147 -0.79 -18.11 -8.00
C PHE A 147 0.12 -18.90 -7.08
N THR A 148 -0.41 -19.75 -6.21
CA THR A 148 0.38 -20.51 -5.24
C THR A 148 -0.14 -21.94 -5.15
N GLU A 149 0.69 -22.83 -4.63
CA GLU A 149 0.28 -24.22 -4.32
C GLU A 149 -0.33 -24.33 -2.91
N LEU A 150 -0.61 -23.18 -2.27
CA LEU A 150 -1.07 -23.11 -0.90
C LEU A 150 -2.53 -23.56 -0.79
N LYS A 151 -2.76 -24.55 0.08
CA LYS A 151 -4.12 -25.02 0.39
C LYS A 151 -4.72 -24.16 1.49
N MET A 152 -5.95 -23.71 1.27
CA MET A 152 -6.75 -22.91 2.20
C MET A 152 -7.40 -23.81 3.27
N ASP A 153 -6.60 -24.60 3.97
CA ASP A 153 -7.07 -25.55 4.97
C ASP A 153 -7.21 -24.91 6.36
N LYS A 154 -7.60 -25.70 7.37
CA LYS A 154 -7.70 -25.21 8.77
C LYS A 154 -6.38 -24.62 9.26
N ARG A 155 -5.25 -25.17 8.82
CA ARG A 155 -3.92 -24.70 9.19
C ARG A 155 -3.65 -23.32 8.61
N PHE A 156 -4.02 -23.06 7.36
CA PHE A 156 -3.93 -21.74 6.76
C PHE A 156 -4.72 -20.68 7.54
N HIS A 157 -5.94 -20.99 7.98
CA HIS A 157 -6.76 -20.06 8.77
C HIS A 157 -6.17 -19.77 10.17
N ILE A 158 -5.51 -20.76 10.79
CA ILE A 158 -4.74 -20.54 12.01
C ILE A 158 -3.58 -19.56 11.73
N ILE A 159 -2.88 -19.72 10.62
CA ILE A 159 -1.79 -18.82 10.22
C ILE A 159 -2.32 -17.41 9.93
N LEU A 160 -3.46 -17.26 9.24
CA LEU A 160 -4.10 -15.95 9.06
C LEU A 160 -4.43 -15.27 10.40
N SER A 161 -4.95 -16.04 11.35
CA SER A 161 -5.23 -15.54 12.71
C SER A 161 -3.97 -15.04 13.41
N ILE A 162 -2.85 -15.75 13.26
CA ILE A 162 -1.54 -15.34 13.76
C ILE A 162 -1.05 -14.07 13.06
N LEU A 163 -1.14 -14.00 11.73
CA LEU A 163 -0.69 -12.84 10.96
C LEU A 163 -1.53 -11.59 11.30
N ARG A 164 -2.82 -11.76 11.56
CA ARG A 164 -3.69 -10.70 12.06
C ARG A 164 -3.29 -10.24 13.46
N HIS A 165 -2.94 -11.16 14.36
CA HIS A 165 -2.42 -10.82 15.70
C HIS A 165 -1.12 -10.01 15.60
N CYS A 166 -0.22 -10.39 14.70
CA CYS A 166 1.04 -9.68 14.42
C CYS A 166 0.86 -8.43 13.52
N ARG A 167 -0.38 -8.02 13.24
CA ARG A 167 -0.75 -6.84 12.41
C ARG A 167 -0.12 -6.84 11.01
N ARG A 168 0.06 -8.03 10.43
CA ARG A 168 0.65 -8.20 9.09
C ARG A 168 -0.38 -8.12 7.96
N LEU A 169 -1.61 -8.53 8.23
CA LEU A 169 -2.73 -8.48 7.29
C LEU A 169 -4.04 -8.14 8.01
N ARG A 170 -5.08 -7.84 7.22
CA ARG A 170 -6.42 -7.56 7.74
C ARG A 170 -7.46 -8.18 6.82
N GLU A 171 -8.45 -8.82 7.43
CA GLU A 171 -9.62 -9.32 6.72
C GLU A 171 -10.67 -8.20 6.54
N VAL A 172 -11.10 -8.00 5.29
CA VAL A 172 -12.24 -7.15 4.95
C VAL A 172 -13.29 -8.01 4.27
N HIS A 173 -14.36 -8.29 5.02
CA HIS A 173 -15.50 -9.04 4.53
C HIS A 173 -16.36 -8.15 3.65
N SER A 174 -16.53 -8.54 2.39
CA SER A 174 -17.63 -8.05 1.55
C SER A 174 -18.76 -9.08 1.57
N SER A 175 -19.92 -8.70 1.04
CA SER A 175 -21.09 -9.57 1.00
C SER A 175 -20.87 -10.91 0.28
N LYS A 176 -19.84 -11.04 -0.56
CA LYS A 176 -19.57 -12.24 -1.37
C LYS A 176 -18.17 -12.81 -1.19
N LEU A 177 -17.21 -12.03 -0.70
CA LEU A 177 -15.79 -12.40 -0.70
C LEU A 177 -15.08 -11.88 0.56
N VAL A 178 -14.03 -12.58 0.97
CA VAL A 178 -13.09 -12.12 2.00
C VAL A 178 -11.84 -11.60 1.31
N HIS A 179 -11.48 -10.36 1.60
CA HIS A 179 -10.25 -9.74 1.14
C HIS A 179 -9.22 -9.80 2.27
N TYR A 180 -8.02 -10.29 1.96
CA TYR A 180 -6.88 -10.37 2.89
C TYR A 180 -5.82 -9.33 2.54
#